data_AF-A0A8T5U1W1-F1
#
_entry.id   AF-A0A8T5U1W1-F1
#
_cell.length_a   1.000
_cell.length_b   1.000
_cell.length_c   1.000
_cell.angle_alpha   90.00
_cell.angle_beta   90.00
_cell.angle_gamma   90.00
#
_symmetry.space_group_name_H-M   'P 1'
#
loop_
_entity.id
_entity.type
_entity.pdbx_description
1 polymer ?
#
loop_
_entity_poly.entity_id
_entity_poly.type
_entity_poly.pdbx_seq_one_letter_code
_entity_poly.pdbx_strand_id
1 'polypeptide(L)'
;EPRAITVFGTEASKAAAVITSTLPGARLIFEGQTRGYEIKLPVQLGRATTEEDNIALMEFYDNLLKIIPGRAFNNGKWSLCKVKPISSSDNSFNNIISYQWWTDKD
;
A
#
# COMPACT_ATOMS: atom_id res chain seq x y z
N GLU A 1 13.47 9.97 -2.96
CA GLU A 1 13.51 8.51 -3.17
C GLU A 1 13.18 8.19 -4.64
N PRO A 2 13.57 7.02 -5.18
CA PRO A 2 13.02 6.49 -6.44
C PRO A 2 11.50 6.27 -6.35
N ARG A 3 10.82 6.09 -7.50
CA ARG A 3 9.37 5.83 -7.53
C ARG A 3 9.08 4.38 -7.15
N ALA A 4 7.98 4.14 -6.43
CA ALA A 4 7.63 2.81 -5.95
C ALA A 4 7.49 1.79 -7.10
N ILE A 5 6.84 2.18 -8.19
CA ILE A 5 6.61 1.29 -9.34
C ILE A 5 7.91 0.93 -10.07
N THR A 6 8.93 1.80 -10.06
CA THR A 6 10.22 1.51 -10.71
C THR A 6 11.12 0.64 -9.84
N VAL A 7 10.95 0.67 -8.51
CA VAL A 7 11.70 -0.17 -7.58
C VAL A 7 11.07 -1.55 -7.42
N PHE A 8 9.74 -1.61 -7.28
CA PHE A 8 9.02 -2.84 -6.94
C PHE A 8 8.36 -3.51 -8.15
N GLY A 9 8.11 -2.77 -9.24
CA GLY A 9 7.18 -3.19 -10.28
C GLY A 9 5.72 -3.04 -9.82
N THR A 10 4.78 -3.21 -10.75
CA THR A 10 3.36 -2.90 -10.54
C THR A 10 2.73 -3.71 -9.40
N GLU A 11 2.87 -5.04 -9.40
CA GLU A 11 2.14 -5.90 -8.46
C GLU A 11 2.69 -5.79 -7.03
N ALA A 12 4.00 -5.76 -6.86
CA ALA A 12 4.59 -5.54 -5.54
C ALA A 12 4.36 -4.11 -5.05
N SER A 13 4.31 -3.10 -5.94
CA SER A 13 3.93 -1.74 -5.55
C SER A 13 2.49 -1.65 -5.04
N LYS A 14 1.54 -2.37 -5.67
CA LYS A 14 0.16 -2.48 -5.16
C LYS A 14 0.12 -3.14 -3.78
N ALA A 15 0.85 -4.24 -3.60
CA ALA A 15 0.94 -4.91 -2.28
C ALA A 15 1.52 -3.99 -1.21
N ALA A 16 2.61 -3.27 -1.52
CA ALA A 16 3.20 -2.28 -0.63
C ALA A 16 2.21 -1.16 -0.28
N ALA A 17 1.44 -0.67 -1.26
CA ALA A 17 0.41 0.35 -1.05
C ALA A 17 -0.67 -0.12 -0.08
N VAL A 18 -1.14 -1.36 -0.18
CA VAL A 18 -2.10 -1.93 0.79
C VAL A 18 -1.52 -1.91 2.19
N ILE A 19 -0.28 -2.37 2.36
CA ILE A 19 0.38 -2.44 3.66
C ILE A 19 0.52 -1.03 4.26
N THR A 20 1.15 -0.10 3.56
CA THR A 20 1.41 1.26 4.08
C THR A 20 0.13 2.05 4.35
N SER A 21 -0.94 1.75 3.61
CA SER A 21 -2.23 2.42 3.74
C SER A 21 -3.11 1.89 4.86
N THR A 22 -2.91 0.63 5.27
CA THR A 22 -3.78 -0.05 6.24
C THR A 22 -3.09 -0.39 7.56
N LEU A 23 -1.79 -0.12 7.69
CA LEU A 23 -1.11 -0.15 8.98
C LEU A 23 -1.57 1.01 9.89
N PRO A 24 -1.47 0.86 11.22
CA PRO A 24 -1.74 1.94 12.15
C PRO A 24 -0.76 3.10 11.96
N GLY A 25 -1.26 4.33 12.08
CA GLY A 25 -0.44 5.56 12.04
C GLY A 25 -0.70 6.44 10.82
N ALA A 26 0.27 7.29 10.52
CA ALA A 26 0.19 8.24 9.41
C ALA A 26 0.30 7.51 8.05
N ARG A 27 -0.55 7.91 7.11
CA ARG A 27 -0.59 7.37 5.75
C ARG A 27 -0.02 8.43 4.81
N LEU A 28 1.16 8.15 4.27
CA LEU A 28 1.85 9.05 3.36
C LEU A 28 1.90 8.40 1.99
N ILE A 29 1.25 9.04 1.02
CA ILE A 29 1.27 8.63 -0.38
C ILE A 29 2.08 9.67 -1.13
N PHE A 30 3.07 9.20 -1.89
CA PHE A 30 3.94 10.08 -2.63
C PHE A 30 3.19 10.70 -3.81
N GLU A 31 3.56 11.92 -4.19
CA GLU A 31 3.03 12.56 -5.42
C GLU A 31 3.17 11.58 -6.61
N GLY A 32 2.19 11.54 -7.51
CA GLY A 32 2.23 10.71 -8.71
C GLY A 32 2.14 9.19 -8.47
N GLN A 33 2.25 8.71 -7.22
CA GLN A 33 2.22 7.29 -6.90
C GLN A 33 0.88 6.64 -7.29
N THR A 34 -0.24 7.33 -7.05
CA THR A 34 -1.57 6.84 -7.42
C THR A 34 -1.81 6.82 -8.93
N ARG A 35 -1.04 7.61 -9.69
CA ARG A 35 -1.09 7.72 -11.15
C ARG A 35 -0.09 6.79 -11.84
N GLY A 36 0.80 6.15 -11.08
CA GLY A 36 1.82 5.25 -11.63
C GLY A 36 3.02 5.95 -12.22
N TYR A 37 3.31 7.18 -11.79
CA TYR A 37 4.46 7.93 -12.30
C TYR A 37 5.78 7.23 -11.95
N GLU A 38 6.63 7.12 -12.96
CA GLU A 38 7.90 6.42 -12.94
C GLU A 38 9.08 7.39 -12.80
N ILE A 39 8.90 8.63 -13.28
CA ILE A 39 9.92 9.67 -13.25
C ILE A 39 9.86 10.40 -11.92
N LYS A 40 10.96 10.37 -11.18
CA LYS A 40 11.09 11.15 -9.94
C LYS A 40 11.11 12.64 -10.27
N LEU A 41 10.13 13.38 -9.75
CA LEU A 41 10.04 14.83 -9.92
C LEU A 41 11.21 15.55 -9.24
N PRO A 42 12.07 16.28 -9.99
CA PRO A 42 13.05 17.18 -9.38
C PRO A 42 12.37 18.47 -8.90
N VAL A 43 12.07 18.53 -7.60
CA VAL A 43 11.35 19.66 -6.97
C VAL A 43 12.02 21.02 -7.17
N GLN A 44 13.34 21.04 -7.43
CA GLN A 44 14.12 22.26 -7.63
C GLN A 44 13.79 22.99 -8.95
N LEU A 45 13.19 22.31 -9.92
CA LEU A 45 13.02 22.85 -11.28
C LEU A 45 11.68 23.58 -11.49
N GLY A 46 10.80 23.60 -10.49
CA GLY A 46 9.49 24.28 -10.57
C GLY A 46 8.57 23.76 -11.68
N ARG A 47 8.94 22.67 -12.34
CA ARG A 47 8.19 22.01 -13.43
C ARG A 47 8.30 20.50 -13.31
N ALA A 48 7.24 19.82 -13.73
CA ALA A 48 7.20 18.36 -13.83
C ALA A 48 7.31 17.91 -15.29
N THR A 49 7.88 16.72 -15.49
CA THR A 49 7.71 16.00 -16.75
C THR A 49 6.27 15.53 -16.83
N THR A 50 5.65 15.66 -18.00
CA THR A 50 4.33 15.07 -18.24
C THR A 50 4.48 13.56 -18.40
N GLU A 51 3.75 12.80 -17.60
CA GLU A 51 3.65 11.34 -17.69
C GLU A 51 2.18 10.98 -17.96
N GLU A 52 1.95 9.89 -18.69
CA GLU A 52 0.60 9.38 -18.90
C GLU A 52 0.09 8.68 -17.63
N ASP A 53 -1.18 8.89 -17.32
CA ASP A 53 -1.82 8.30 -16.16
C ASP A 53 -2.07 6.80 -16.38
N ASN A 54 -1.62 5.96 -15.45
CA ASN A 54 -1.95 4.54 -15.44
C ASN A 54 -3.34 4.33 -14.84
N ILE A 55 -4.35 4.26 -15.72
CA ILE A 55 -5.77 4.16 -15.35
C ILE A 55 -6.05 2.96 -14.42
N ALA A 56 -5.47 1.79 -14.70
CA ALA A 56 -5.67 0.60 -13.88
C ALA A 56 -5.11 0.77 -12.45
N LEU A 57 -3.98 1.49 -12.32
CA LEU A 57 -3.41 1.78 -11.01
C LEU A 57 -4.24 2.85 -10.28
N MET A 58 -4.74 3.86 -10.99
CA MET A 58 -5.64 4.85 -10.41
C MET A 58 -6.92 4.22 -9.86
N GLU A 59 -7.56 3.32 -10.61
CA GLU A 59 -8.73 2.57 -10.15
C GLU A 59 -8.41 1.71 -8.91
N PHE A 60 -7.24 1.07 -8.89
CA PHE A 60 -6.77 0.33 -7.72
C PHE A 60 -6.64 1.24 -6.49
N TYR A 61 -5.98 2.40 -6.62
CA TYR A 61 -5.82 3.33 -5.50
C TYR A 61 -7.14 3.96 -5.07
N ASP A 62 -8.03 4.29 -6.00
CA ASP A 62 -9.35 4.82 -5.68
C ASP A 62 -10.15 3.80 -4.84
N ASN A 63 -10.16 2.54 -5.26
CA ASN A 63 -10.79 1.46 -4.50
C ASN A 63 -10.11 1.26 -3.13
N LEU A 64 -8.77 1.23 -3.07
CA LEU A 64 -8.02 1.10 -1.83
C LEU A 64 -8.33 2.26 -0.87
N LEU A 65 -8.26 3.50 -1.34
CA LEU A 65 -8.45 4.69 -0.52
C LEU A 65 -9.88 4.83 0.01
N LYS A 66 -10.87 4.28 -0.72
CA LYS A 66 -12.27 4.19 -0.25
C LYS A 66 -12.45 3.18 0.89
N ILE A 67 -11.74 2.05 0.85
CA ILE A 67 -11.81 1.02 1.90
C ILE A 67 -10.87 1.31 3.07
N ILE A 68 -9.90 2.20 2.86
CA ILE A 68 -8.92 2.53 3.88
C ILE A 68 -9.65 2.94 5.16
N PRO A 69 -9.18 2.44 6.31
CA PRO A 69 -9.83 2.61 7.58
C PRO A 69 -10.16 4.09 7.89
N GLY A 70 -11.43 4.47 7.71
CA GLY A 70 -11.98 5.78 8.04
C GLY A 70 -12.17 5.96 9.56
N ARG A 71 -13.08 6.87 9.98
CA ARG A 71 -13.38 7.11 11.41
C ARG A 71 -13.66 5.84 12.23
N ALA A 72 -14.16 4.77 11.60
CA ALA A 72 -14.44 3.48 12.23
C ALA A 72 -13.20 2.80 12.88
N PHE A 73 -11.99 3.21 12.52
CA PHE A 73 -10.75 2.61 13.02
C PHE A 73 -9.96 3.49 13.98
N ASN A 74 -10.43 4.71 14.28
CA ASN A 74 -9.83 5.51 15.35
C ASN A 74 -9.87 4.78 16.70
N ASN A 75 -10.85 3.89 16.88
CA ASN A 75 -11.01 3.03 18.06
C ASN A 75 -10.78 1.54 17.73
N GLY A 76 -10.34 1.23 16.51
CA GLY A 76 -10.04 -0.12 16.09
C GLY A 76 -8.76 -0.63 16.76
N LYS A 77 -8.78 -1.88 17.21
CA LYS A 77 -7.59 -2.60 17.65
C LYS A 77 -6.93 -3.25 16.46
N TRP A 78 -5.60 -3.36 16.52
CA TRP A 78 -4.78 -3.97 15.48
C TRP A 78 -3.81 -4.97 16.08
N SER A 79 -3.50 -6.04 15.34
CA SER A 79 -2.43 -6.97 15.69
C SER A 79 -1.84 -7.60 14.44
N LEU A 80 -0.52 -7.80 14.47
CA LEU A 80 0.17 -8.69 13.56
C LEU A 80 -0.27 -10.13 13.83
N CYS A 81 -0.53 -10.90 12.77
CA CYS A 81 -0.91 -12.29 12.84
C CYS A 81 0.31 -13.18 12.57
N LYS A 82 0.51 -14.20 13.40
CA LYS A 82 1.56 -15.20 13.16
C LYS A 82 1.13 -16.10 11.99
N VAL A 83 1.88 -16.07 10.89
CA VAL A 83 1.74 -17.02 9.80
C VAL A 83 2.44 -18.33 10.18
N LYS A 84 1.82 -19.47 9.85
CA LYS A 84 2.35 -20.81 10.16
C LYS A 84 2.40 -21.64 8.87
N PRO A 85 3.39 -22.54 8.73
CA PRO A 85 3.43 -23.49 7.63
C PRO A 85 2.26 -24.48 7.73
N ILE A 86 1.83 -25.03 6.58
CA ILE A 86 0.84 -26.11 6.56
C ILE A 86 1.45 -27.48 6.93
N SER A 87 2.74 -27.66 6.67
CA SER A 87 3.51 -28.87 6.98
C SER A 87 4.98 -28.54 7.25
N SER A 88 5.75 -29.47 7.80
CA SER A 88 7.17 -29.26 8.14
C SER A 88 8.08 -28.99 6.94
N SER A 89 7.68 -29.37 5.72
CA SER A 89 8.41 -29.12 4.49
C SER A 89 7.92 -27.88 3.71
N ASP A 90 6.82 -27.27 4.15
CA ASP A 90 6.24 -26.10 3.49
C ASP A 90 6.91 -24.80 3.95
N ASN A 91 7.48 -24.07 2.99
CA ASN A 91 8.12 -22.78 3.20
C ASN A 91 7.35 -21.60 2.57
N SER A 92 6.17 -21.84 2.01
CA SER A 92 5.36 -20.81 1.34
C SER A 92 4.93 -19.67 2.27
N PHE A 93 4.76 -19.99 3.57
CA PHE A 93 4.39 -19.02 4.60
C PHE A 93 5.39 -17.86 4.77
N ASN A 94 6.65 -18.04 4.35
CA ASN A 94 7.69 -17.01 4.46
C ASN A 94 7.39 -15.76 3.63
N ASN A 95 6.56 -15.87 2.59
CA ASN A 95 6.21 -14.76 1.70
C ASN A 95 4.84 -14.14 2.02
N ILE A 96 4.29 -14.43 3.20
CA ILE A 96 2.96 -13.96 3.62
C ILE A 96 3.12 -12.98 4.78
N ILE A 97 2.50 -11.81 4.63
CA ILE A 97 2.30 -10.86 5.72
C ILE A 97 0.82 -10.90 6.07
N SER A 98 0.51 -11.05 7.35
CA SER A 98 -0.87 -11.09 7.84
C SER A 98 -1.01 -10.21 9.08
N TYR A 99 -2.07 -9.41 9.11
CA TYR A 99 -2.50 -8.63 10.26
C TYR A 99 -4.01 -8.47 10.22
N GLN A 100 -4.59 -8.14 11.37
CA GLN A 100 -6.01 -7.96 11.49
C GLN A 100 -6.33 -6.64 12.19
N TRP A 101 -7.50 -6.11 11.84
CA TRP A 101 -8.17 -5.06 12.57
C TRP A 101 -9.50 -5.57 13.09
N TRP A 102 -9.87 -5.16 14.28
CA TRP A 102 -11.18 -5.45 14.84
C TRP A 102 -11.62 -4.31 15.77
N THR A 103 -12.92 -4.16 15.92
CA THR A 103 -13.51 -3.36 17.00
C THR A 103 -14.11 -4.33 18.00
N ASP A 104 -14.17 -3.92 19.28
CA ASP A 104 -15.06 -4.61 20.20
C ASP A 104 -16.49 -4.43 19.66
N LYS A 105 -17.33 -5.47 19.73
CA LYS A 105 -18.76 -5.30 19.46
C LYS A 105 -19.32 -4.42 20.58
N ASP A 106 -20.06 -3.38 20.21
CA ASP A 106 -20.99 -2.73 21.13
C ASP A 106 -22.00 -3.75 21.67
#